data_AF-A0A7V2KUU7-F1
#
_entry.id   AF-A0A7V2KUU7-F1
#
_cell.length_a   1.000
_cell.length_b   1.000
_cell.length_c   1.000
_cell.angle_alpha   90.00
_cell.angle_beta   90.00
_cell.angle_gamma   90.00
#
_symmetry.space_group_name_H-M   'P 1'
#
loop_
_entity.id
_entity.type
_entity.pdbx_description
1 polymer ?
#
loop_
_entity_poly.entity_id
_entity_poly.type
_entity_poly.pdbx_seq_one_letter_code
_entity_poly.pdbx_strand_id
1 'polypeptide(L)' 'MWVEIKKTPNLMMAEMWKEFFEGEGIPTRIMPESGLPIGQELTTYRILVPEDKRHVIEEVLRKL' A
#
# COMPACT_ATOMS: atom_id res chain seq x y z
N MET A 1 -3.45 -8.88 -11.58
CA MET A 1 -3.00 -7.48 -11.80
C MET A 1 -2.78 -6.81 -10.43
N TRP A 2 -2.11 -5.67 -10.31
CA TRP A 2 -1.98 -4.91 -9.04
C TRP A 2 -2.88 -3.68 -9.08
N VAL A 3 -3.61 -3.41 -8.00
CA VAL A 3 -4.56 -2.30 -7.90
C VAL A 3 -4.18 -1.35 -6.78
N GLU A 4 -4.30 -0.04 -7.02
CA GLU A 4 -4.10 0.98 -6.00
C GLU A 4 -5.31 1.03 -5.06
N ILE A 5 -5.03 1.00 -3.75
CA ILE A 5 -6.05 1.06 -2.71
C ILE A 5 -5.86 2.25 -1.78
N LYS A 6 -4.64 2.83 -1.73
CA LYS A 6 -4.34 4.00 -0.89
C LYS A 6 -3.10 4.75 -1.38
N LYS A 7 -3.00 6.02 -0.99
CA LYS A 7 -1.77 6.83 -1.05
C LYS A 7 -1.35 7.31 0.34
N THR A 8 -0.05 7.42 0.59
CA THR A 8 0.54 7.94 1.82
C THR A 8 1.61 8.99 1.52
N PRO A 9 1.80 10.02 2.37
CA PRO A 9 2.70 11.15 2.07
C PRO A 9 4.19 10.89 2.37
N ASN A 10 4.54 9.72 2.93
CA ASN A 10 5.92 9.38 3.28
C ASN A 10 6.14 7.85 3.28
N LEU A 11 7.40 7.44 3.26
CA LEU A 11 7.82 6.04 3.23
C LEU A 11 7.44 5.30 4.52
N MET A 12 7.59 5.95 5.68
CA MET A 12 7.27 5.35 6.97
C MET A 12 5.81 4.88 7.03
N MET A 13 4.87 5.74 6.61
CA MET A 13 3.46 5.37 6.53
C MET A 13 3.22 4.28 5.48
N ALA A 14 3.92 4.32 4.35
CA ALA A 14 3.80 3.29 3.33
C ALA A 14 4.19 1.90 3.86
N GLU A 15 5.32 1.81 4.56
CA GLU A 15 5.80 0.58 5.19
C GLU A 15 4.86 0.11 6.31
N MET A 16 4.36 1.01 7.18
CA MET A 16 3.39 0.62 8.22
C MET A 16 2.12 -0.03 7.63
N TRP A 17 1.58 0.51 6.54
CA TRP A 17 0.43 -0.08 5.87
C TRP A 17 0.76 -1.41 5.20
N LYS A 18 1.96 -1.53 4.62
CA LYS A 18 2.44 -2.79 4.06
C LYS A 18 2.53 -3.86 5.13
N GLU A 19 3.15 -3.58 6.27
CA GLU A 19 3.25 -4.50 7.41
C GLU A 19 1.87 -4.91 7.90
N PHE A 20 0.94 -3.96 8.05
CA PHE A 20 -0.44 -4.26 8.47
C PHE A 20 -1.15 -5.20 7.49
N PHE A 21 -1.12 -4.93 6.19
CA PHE A 21 -1.77 -5.78 5.19
C PHE A 21 -1.10 -7.15 5.02
N GLU A 22 0.23 -7.20 5.09
CA GLU A 22 0.96 -8.47 5.06
C GLU A 22 0.69 -9.31 6.31
N GLY A 23 0.42 -8.67 7.47
CA GLY A 23 -0.09 -9.32 8.67
C GLY A 23 -1.46 -9.99 8.49
N GLU A 24 -2.33 -9.41 7.65
CA GLU A 24 -3.62 -9.99 7.24
C GLU A 24 -3.48 -11.04 6.11
N GLY A 25 -2.24 -11.39 5.71
CA GLY A 25 -1.96 -12.34 4.63
C GLY A 25 -2.23 -11.78 3.23
N ILE A 26 -2.20 -10.45 3.06
CA ILE A 26 -2.41 -9.77 1.79
C ILE A 26 -1.07 -9.23 1.28
N PRO A 27 -0.49 -9.82 0.21
CA PRO A 27 0.75 -9.31 -0.38
C PRO A 27 0.62 -7.84 -0.75
N THR A 28 1.57 -7.01 -0.36
CA THR A 28 1.47 -5.55 -0.56
C THR A 28 2.71 -4.98 -1.21
N ARG A 29 2.51 -4.12 -2.21
CA ARG A 29 3.58 -3.34 -2.85
C ARG A 29 3.40 -1.88 -2.54
N ILE A 30 4.50 -1.22 -2.17
CA ILE A 30 4.56 0.24 -2.14
C ILE A 30 5.37 0.73 -3.33
N MET A 31 4.91 1.81 -3.95
CA MET A 31 5.62 2.44 -5.07
C MET A 31 5.57 3.95 -4.92
N PRO A 32 6.70 4.67 -5.04
CA PRO A 32 6.65 6.11 -5.08
C PRO A 32 5.80 6.57 -6.28
N GLU A 33 5.26 7.78 -6.18
CA GLU A 33 4.64 8.44 -7.32
C GLU A 33 5.68 8.61 -8.44
N SER A 34 5.23 8.49 -9.70
CA SER A 34 6.10 8.26 -10.86
C SER A 34 7.28 9.22 -10.95
N GLY A 35 8.45 8.68 -11.32
CA GLY A 35 9.67 9.47 -11.58
C GLY A 35 10.58 9.67 -10.35
N LEU A 36 10.21 9.12 -9.19
CA LEU A 36 11.00 9.19 -7.97
C LEU A 36 11.65 7.84 -7.62
N PRO A 37 12.89 7.86 -7.10
CA PRO A 37 13.54 6.64 -6.62
C PRO A 37 12.83 6.09 -5.38
N ILE A 38 12.86 4.76 -5.23
CA ILE A 38 12.39 4.08 -4.02
C ILE A 38 13.32 4.45 -2.86
N GLY A 39 12.76 4.70 -1.67
CA GLY A 39 13.53 5.01 -0.47
C GLY A 39 13.53 6.48 -0.07
N GLN A 40 12.86 7.35 -0.82
CA GLN A 40 12.65 8.75 -0.42
C GLN A 40 11.72 8.81 0.80
N GLU A 41 12.17 9.44 1.88
CA GLU A 41 11.40 9.50 3.12
C GLU A 41 10.12 10.33 2.96
N LEU A 42 10.23 11.53 2.39
CA LEU A 42 9.13 12.49 2.22
C LEU A 42 8.64 12.54 0.77
N THR A 43 8.01 11.47 0.32
CA THR A 43 7.29 11.45 -0.96
C THR A 43 5.98 10.68 -0.88
N THR A 44 5.08 10.95 -1.82
CA THR A 44 3.84 10.20 -1.96
C THR A 44 4.13 8.77 -2.43
N TYR A 45 3.67 7.79 -1.67
CA TYR A 45 3.68 6.38 -2.04
C TYR A 45 2.27 5.88 -2.33
N ARG A 46 2.15 5.04 -3.34
CA ARG A 46 0.96 4.26 -3.68
C ARG A 46 1.07 2.91 -3.02
N ILE A 47 -0.01 2.47 -2.40
CA ILE A 47 -0.15 1.15 -1.81
C ILE A 47 -1.00 0.30 -2.74
N LEU A 48 -0.41 -0.81 -3.16
CA LEU A 48 -0.96 -1.69 -4.17
C LEU A 48 -1.15 -3.09 -3.58
N VAL A 49 -2.27 -3.73 -3.92
CA VAL A 49 -2.54 -5.14 -3.58
C VAL A 49 -2.87 -5.95 -4.85
N PRO A 50 -2.78 -7.29 -4.82
CA PRO A 50 -3.31 -8.12 -5.88
C PRO A 50 -4.80 -7.86 -6.10
N GLU A 51 -5.20 -7.77 -7.37
CA GLU A 51 -6.58 -7.54 -7.76
C GLU A 51 -7.56 -8.56 -7.17
N ASP A 52 -7.16 -9.83 -7.04
CA ASP A 52 -7.99 -10.88 -6.43
C ASP A 52 -8.24 -10.64 -4.93
N LYS A 53 -7.37 -9.86 -4.27
CA LYS A 53 -7.47 -9.48 -2.85
C LYS A 53 -8.15 -8.14 -2.63
N ARG A 54 -8.58 -7.44 -3.69
CA ARG A 54 -9.20 -6.11 -3.59
C ARG A 54 -10.40 -6.09 -2.63
N HIS A 55 -11.31 -7.04 -2.79
CA HIS A 55 -12.51 -7.12 -1.95
C HIS A 55 -12.18 -7.40 -0.48
N VAL A 56 -11.14 -8.21 -0.21
CA VAL A 56 -10.67 -8.49 1.15
C VAL A 56 -10.16 -7.22 1.81
N ILE A 57 -9.32 -6.46 1.10
CA ILE A 57 -8.76 -5.23 1.67
C ILE A 57 -9.81 -4.13 1.85
N GLU A 58 -10.79 -4.04 0.95
CA GLU A 58 -11.92 -3.11 1.10
C GLU A 58 -12.72 -3.43 2.39
N GLU A 59 -12.90 -4.71 2.74
CA GLU A 59 -13.55 -5.12 3.99
C GLU A 59 -12.68 -4.92 5.24
N VAL A 60 -11.36 -5.12 5.14
CA VAL A 60 -10.42 -4.80 6.23
C VAL A 60 -10.44 -3.30 6.55
N LEU A 61 -10.31 -2.47 5.51
CA LEU A 61 -10.31 -1.01 5.65
C LEU A 61 -11.63 -0.46 6.19
N ARG A 62 -12.74 -1.14 5.93
CA ARG A 62 -14.06 -0.76 6.48
C ARG A 62 -14.15 -0.92 8.00
N LYS A 63 -13.33 -1.81 8.59
CA LYS A 63 -13.35 -2.12 10.03
C LYS A 63 -12.32 -1.30 10.83
N LEU A 64 -11.44 -0.59 10.13
CA LEU A 64 -10.39 0.24 10.70
C LEU A 64 -10.91 1.67 10.96
#